data_AF-Q8DMV7-F1
#
_entry.id   AF-Q8DMV7-F1
#
_cell.length_a   1.000
_cell.length_b   1.000
_cell.length_c   1.000
_cell.angle_alpha   90.00
_cell.angle_beta   90.00
_cell.angle_gamma   90.00
#
_symmetry.space_group_name_H-M   'P 1'
#
loop_
_entity.id
_entity.type
_entity.pdbx_description
1 polymer ?
#
loop_
_entity_poly.entity_id
_entity_poly.type
_entity_poly.pdbx_seq_one_letter_code
_entity_poly.pdbx_strand_id
1 'polypeptide(L)' 'MLTVISYLEQPMTFDSFFGPVTLQPGRNENVDERRWRNCKTHNADLQALMKKGLIVVEELG' A
#
# COMPACT_ATOMS: atom_id res chain seq x y z
N MET A 1 -10.00 5.97 5.74
CA MET A 1 -8.92 4.99 6.05
C MET A 1 -9.29 3.69 5.37
N LEU A 2 -8.31 2.85 5.05
CA LEU A 2 -8.53 1.58 4.36
C LEU A 2 -7.63 0.48 4.92
N THR A 3 -7.91 -0.75 4.53
CA THR A 3 -7.09 -1.93 4.83
C THR A 3 -6.34 -2.38 3.58
N VAL A 4 -5.01 -2.54 3.70
CA VAL A 4 -4.15 -3.11 2.65
C VAL A 4 -3.66 -4.47 3.10
N ILE A 5 -3.87 -5.50 2.28
CA ILE A 5 -3.24 -6.80 2.43
C ILE A 5 -1.96 -6.83 1.59
N SER A 6 -0.84 -7.14 2.22
CA SER A 6 0.44 -7.29 1.56
C SER A 6 0.97 -8.73 1.73
N TYR A 7 1.44 -9.33 0.65
CA TYR A 7 2.11 -10.63 0.62
C TYR A 7 3.63 -10.46 0.51
N LEU A 8 4.15 -9.42 1.17
CA LEU A 8 5.57 -9.10 1.19
C LEU A 8 6.31 -10.00 2.19
N GLU A 9 7.57 -10.34 1.92
CA GLU A 9 8.40 -11.12 2.84
C GLU A 9 8.92 -10.26 4.01
N GLN A 10 9.09 -8.96 3.78
CA GLN A 10 9.59 -8.01 4.75
C GLN A 10 8.86 -6.66 4.62
N PRO A 11 8.85 -5.83 5.68
CA PRO A 11 8.25 -4.51 5.61
C PRO A 11 8.89 -3.67 4.51
N MET A 12 8.08 -2.89 3.81
CA MET A 12 8.53 -2.03 2.71
C MET A 12 7.92 -0.64 2.84
N THR A 13 8.75 0.37 2.60
CA THR A 13 8.35 1.78 2.65
C THR A 13 8.32 2.35 1.25
N PHE A 14 7.21 2.99 0.89
CA PHE A 14 6.97 3.61 -0.39
C PHE A 14 6.85 5.13 -0.23
N ASP A 15 7.61 5.87 -1.01
CA ASP A 15 7.55 7.33 -1.00
C ASP A 15 6.26 7.85 -1.63
N SER A 16 5.71 8.90 -1.00
CA SER A 16 4.51 9.63 -1.43
C SER A 16 4.67 11.10 -1.09
N PHE A 17 4.03 11.98 -1.86
CA PHE A 17 4.11 13.43 -1.67
C PHE A 17 3.55 13.87 -0.31
N PHE A 18 2.67 13.08 0.30
CA PHE A 18 2.07 13.36 1.61
C PHE A 18 2.75 12.59 2.76
N GLY A 19 4.00 12.17 2.54
CA GLY A 19 4.80 11.35 3.46
C GLY A 19 4.76 9.86 3.10
N PRO A 20 5.73 9.08 3.59
CA PRO A 20 5.88 7.68 3.20
C PRO A 20 4.73 6.79 3.71
N VAL A 21 4.50 5.69 3.00
CA VAL A 21 3.62 4.59 3.38
C VAL A 21 4.47 3.35 3.65
N THR A 22 4.51 2.88 4.89
CA THR A 22 5.15 1.61 5.23
C THR A 22 4.08 0.52 5.32
N LEU A 23 4.26 -0.55 4.55
CA LEU A 23 3.45 -1.75 4.64
C LEU A 23 4.22 -2.85 5.34
N GLN A 24 3.60 -3.44 6.36
CA GLN A 24 4.02 -4.68 7.00
C GLN A 24 3.51 -5.88 6.18
N PRO A 25 4.20 -7.04 6.21
CA PRO A 25 3.64 -8.30 5.75
C PRO A 25 2.27 -8.58 6.38
N GLY A 26 1.32 -9.03 5.58
CA GLY A 26 -0.06 -9.30 6.01
C GLY A 26 -0.95 -8.07 6.00
N ARG A 27 -1.77 -7.92 7.04
CA ARG A 27 -2.87 -6.95 7.09
C ARG A 27 -2.41 -5.62 7.69
N ASN A 28 -2.56 -4.54 6.92
CA ASN A 28 -2.25 -3.17 7.31
C ASN A 28 -3.57 -2.41 7.46
N GLU A 29 -4.00 -2.20 8.69
CA GLU A 29 -5.23 -1.50 9.02
C GLU A 29 -4.97 0.01 9.16
N ASN A 30 -6.03 0.81 9.05
CA ASN A 30 -5.98 2.26 9.26
C ASN A 30 -5.00 3.00 8.32
N VAL A 31 -4.75 2.47 7.12
CA VAL A 31 -3.91 3.15 6.12
C VAL A 31 -4.65 4.41 5.66
N ASP A 32 -3.96 5.55 5.70
CA ASP A 32 -4.52 6.82 5.27
C ASP A 32 -4.85 6.80 3.77
N GLU A 33 -6.11 7.06 3.43
CA GLU A 33 -6.61 6.90 2.07
C GLU A 33 -6.01 7.93 1.11
N ARG A 34 -5.81 9.18 1.56
CA ARG A 34 -5.25 10.24 0.73
C ARG A 34 -3.80 9.94 0.39
N ARG A 35 -3.01 9.53 1.39
CA ARG A 35 -1.62 9.13 1.22
C ARG A 35 -1.51 7.87 0.37
N TRP A 36 -2.37 6.88 0.59
CA TRP A 36 -2.43 5.66 -0.22
C TRP A 36 -2.72 5.97 -1.70
N ARG A 37 -3.75 6.76 -1.98
CA ARG A 37 -4.13 7.13 -3.35
C ARG A 37 -2.99 7.85 -4.07
N ASN A 38 -2.30 8.76 -3.39
CA ASN A 38 -1.13 9.42 -3.97
C ASN A 38 0.01 8.42 -4.22
N CYS A 39 0.33 7.58 -3.23
CA CYS A 39 1.37 6.57 -3.33
C CYS A 39 1.11 5.60 -4.49
N LYS A 40 -0.12 5.08 -4.60
CA LYS A 40 -0.55 4.17 -5.66
C LYS A 40 -0.42 4.80 -7.06
N THR A 41 -0.67 6.10 -7.19
CA THR A 41 -0.60 6.81 -8.48
C THR A 41 0.83 7.14 -8.91
N HIS A 42 1.74 7.36 -7.97
CA HIS A 42 3.06 7.92 -8.29
C HIS A 42 4.25 7.00 -7.98
N ASN A 43 4.08 5.97 -7.14
CA ASN A 43 5.16 5.05 -6.78
C ASN A 43 5.17 3.83 -7.71
N ALA A 44 6.18 3.74 -8.59
CA ALA A 44 6.30 2.69 -9.59
C ALA A 44 6.48 1.28 -8.99
N ASP A 45 7.20 1.18 -7.86
CA ASP A 45 7.42 -0.11 -7.18
C ASP A 45 6.11 -0.63 -6.59
N LEU A 46 5.35 0.24 -5.93
CA LEU A 46 4.02 -0.09 -5.42
C LEU A 46 3.10 -0.56 -6.56
N GLN A 47 3.10 0.14 -7.70
CA GLN A 47 2.32 -0.25 -8.88
C GLN A 47 2.73 -1.63 -9.42
N ALA A 48 4.03 -1.91 -9.48
CA ALA A 48 4.55 -3.20 -9.94
C ALA A 48 4.12 -4.34 -8.99
N LEU A 49 4.15 -4.12 -7.68
CA LEU A 49 3.72 -5.08 -6.68
C LEU A 49 2.20 -5.33 -6.72
N MET A 50 1.40 -4.28 -6.92
CA MET A 50 -0.05 -4.42 -7.11
C MET A 50 -0.38 -5.21 -8.40
N LYS A 51 0.33 -4.95 -9.50
CA LYS A 51 0.15 -5.70 -10.76
C LYS A 51 0.49 -7.18 -10.61
N LYS A 52 1.42 -7.53 -9.71
CA LYS A 52 1.76 -8.91 -9.35
C LYS A 52 0.79 -9.54 -8.35
N GLY A 53 -0.20 -8.81 -7.85
CA GLY A 53 -1.12 -9.28 -6.80
C GLY A 53 -0.50 -9.41 -5.42
N LEU A 54 0.70 -8.84 -5.19
CA LEU A 54 1.39 -8.87 -3.89
C LEU A 54 0.85 -7.83 -2.91
N ILE A 55 0.08 -6.86 -3.40
CA ILE A 55 -0.55 -5.81 -2.61
C ILE A 55 -1.99 -5.65 -3.11
N VAL A 56 -2.95 -5.81 -2.20
CA VAL A 56 -4.39 -5.77 -2.49
C VAL A 56 -5.07 -4.84 -1.48
N VAL A 57 -6.07 -4.08 -1.93
CA VAL A 57 -6.91 -3.27 -1.05
C VAL A 57 -8.16 -4.08 -0.73
N GLU A 58 -8.48 -4.24 0.54
CA GLU A 58 -9.75 -4.81 0.95
C GLU A 58 -10.82 -3.72 0.86
N GLU A 59 -11.80 -3.88 -0.03
CA GLU A 59 -12.97 -3.02 -0.06
C GLU A 59 -13.84 -3.37 1.16
N LEU A 60 -13.99 -2.41 2.08
CA LEU A 60 -15.02 -2.50 3.11
C LEU A 60 -16.36 -2.37 2.40
N GLY A 61 -17.02 -3.52 2.20
CA GLY A 61 -18.39 -3.59 1.68
C GLY A 61 -19.41 -2.95 2.60
#